data_AF-A0A4W5RLT7-F1
#
_entry.id   AF-A0A4W5RLT7-F1
#
_cell.length_a   1.000
_cell.length_b   1.000
_cell.length_c   1.000
_cell.angle_alpha   90.00
_cell.angle_beta   90.00
_cell.angle_gamma   90.00
#
_symmetry.space_group_name_H-M   'P 1'
#
loop_
_entity.id
_entity.type
_entity.pdbx_description
1 polymer ?
#
loop_
_entity_poly.entity_id
_entity_poly.type
_entity_poly.pdbx_seq_one_letter_code
_entity_poly.pdbx_strand_id
1 'polypeptide(L)'
;MPLEDEGTVWDSKKGWSIPRQTLDSRPFLFGFYCQAGLQGRVYRSPHYMVHFTGSQLYDVKLYPEDSVELIMGEALTLNCTATVEFDMPVKFQWSYPGKQMNSTVDIVHKRNSLSRFTEADSILTIQSVNVTDTGTYTCSTISVDKTLDLATQVIVHDKPFISLDYRSGPVIEATLGQKSFKLLAKVSAYPRPDIQW
;
A
#
# COMPACT_ATOMS: atom_id res chain seq x y z
N MET A 1 -28.49 14.60 -28.07
CA MET A 1 -27.80 14.76 -29.35
C MET A 1 -27.37 13.39 -29.82
N PRO A 2 -27.56 13.01 -31.09
CA PRO A 2 -27.06 11.74 -31.61
C PRO A 2 -25.54 11.68 -31.46
N LEU A 3 -25.01 10.56 -30.96
CA LEU A 3 -23.58 10.27 -30.91
C LEU A 3 -23.21 9.54 -32.22
N GLU A 4 -23.09 10.29 -33.31
CA GLU A 4 -22.71 9.77 -34.64
C GLU A 4 -21.29 10.22 -34.98
N ASP A 5 -20.34 9.86 -34.11
CA ASP A 5 -18.91 10.15 -34.32
C ASP A 5 -18.24 9.06 -35.16
N GLU A 6 -17.21 9.44 -35.93
CA GLU A 6 -16.44 8.49 -36.74
C GLU A 6 -15.92 7.31 -35.90
N GLY A 7 -16.15 6.09 -36.40
CA GLY A 7 -15.75 4.86 -35.70
C GLY A 7 -16.78 4.30 -34.70
N THR A 8 -17.94 4.95 -34.55
CA THR A 8 -19.05 4.39 -33.77
C THR A 8 -19.71 3.24 -34.54
N VAL A 9 -19.78 2.05 -33.94
CA VAL A 9 -20.31 0.83 -34.60
C VAL A 9 -21.41 0.20 -33.75
N TRP A 10 -22.49 -0.26 -34.38
CA TRP A 10 -23.56 -1.02 -33.72
C TRP A 10 -23.54 -2.48 -34.17
N ASP A 11 -23.65 -3.38 -33.19
CA ASP A 11 -23.83 -4.83 -33.39
C ASP A 11 -25.03 -5.32 -32.58
N SER A 12 -25.91 -6.09 -33.22
CA SER A 12 -27.17 -6.57 -32.59
C SER A 12 -26.97 -7.45 -31.34
N LYS A 13 -25.80 -8.08 -31.16
CA LYS A 13 -25.46 -8.95 -30.02
C LYS A 13 -24.55 -8.28 -29.01
N LYS A 14 -23.68 -7.35 -29.43
CA LYS A 14 -22.71 -6.66 -28.57
C LYS A 14 -23.16 -5.26 -28.14
N GLY A 15 -24.07 -4.64 -28.88
CA GLY A 15 -24.53 -3.27 -28.66
C GLY A 15 -23.68 -2.23 -29.39
N TRP A 16 -23.66 -1.01 -28.85
CA TRP A 16 -22.87 0.11 -29.38
C TRP A 16 -21.42 0.05 -28.92
N SER A 17 -20.48 0.15 -29.87
CA SER A 17 -19.07 0.41 -29.64
C SER A 17 -18.81 1.88 -29.91
N ILE A 18 -18.53 2.66 -28.86
CA ILE A 18 -18.27 4.11 -28.95
C ILE A 18 -16.78 4.35 -28.65
N PRO A 19 -16.02 5.02 -29.54
CA PRO A 19 -14.62 5.34 -29.29
C PRO A 19 -14.41 6.23 -28.05
N ARG A 20 -13.31 6.04 -27.32
CA ARG A 20 -13.01 6.83 -26.12
C ARG A 20 -12.85 8.32 -26.41
N GLN A 21 -12.28 8.69 -27.56
CA GLN A 21 -12.12 10.11 -27.95
C GLN A 21 -13.46 10.85 -28.06
N THR A 22 -14.56 10.14 -28.37
CA THR A 22 -15.91 10.71 -28.39
C THR A 22 -16.34 11.22 -27.01
N LEU A 23 -15.94 10.52 -25.95
CA LEU A 23 -16.20 10.92 -24.57
C LEU A 23 -15.24 12.04 -24.14
N ASP A 24 -13.95 11.90 -24.47
CA ASP A 24 -12.92 12.87 -24.08
C ASP A 24 -13.14 14.26 -24.72
N SER A 25 -13.66 14.31 -25.96
CA SER A 25 -13.97 15.57 -26.65
C SER A 25 -15.24 16.28 -26.15
N ARG A 26 -16.05 15.61 -25.31
CA ARG A 26 -17.32 16.12 -24.80
C ARG A 26 -17.38 16.00 -23.27
N PRO A 27 -16.67 16.87 -22.53
CA PRO A 27 -16.52 16.76 -21.07
C PRO A 27 -17.83 16.92 -20.29
N PHE A 28 -18.91 17.40 -20.91
CA PHE A 28 -20.24 17.52 -20.29
C PHE A 28 -21.17 16.31 -20.59
N LEU A 29 -20.68 15.29 -21.29
CA LEU A 29 -21.45 14.10 -21.64
C LEU A 29 -21.30 13.04 -20.54
N PHE A 30 -22.16 13.11 -19.52
CA PHE A 30 -22.13 12.21 -18.36
C PHE A 30 -23.02 10.97 -18.51
N GLY A 31 -23.77 10.84 -19.60
CA GLY A 31 -24.55 9.65 -19.86
C GLY A 31 -25.19 9.57 -21.24
N PHE A 32 -25.57 8.36 -21.62
CA PHE A 32 -26.17 8.02 -22.91
C PHE A 32 -27.35 7.06 -22.75
N TYR A 33 -28.23 7.03 -23.73
CA TYR A 33 -29.27 6.00 -23.84
C TYR A 33 -29.38 5.58 -25.31
N CYS A 34 -29.77 4.33 -25.53
CA CYS A 34 -30.03 3.80 -26.86
C CYS A 34 -31.47 4.13 -27.26
N GLN A 35 -31.68 4.48 -28.52
CA GLN A 35 -33.01 4.71 -29.08
C GLN A 35 -33.18 3.89 -30.36
N ALA A 36 -34.28 3.15 -30.47
CA ALA A 36 -34.63 2.37 -31.66
C ALA A 36 -36.07 2.67 -32.11
N GLY A 37 -36.30 2.77 -33.41
CA GLY A 37 -37.62 2.97 -34.01
C GLY A 37 -38.11 1.69 -34.69
N LEU A 38 -39.34 1.26 -34.40
CA LEU A 38 -40.01 0.15 -35.10
C LEU A 38 -41.48 0.51 -35.37
N GLN A 39 -41.89 0.47 -36.64
CA GLN A 39 -43.26 0.76 -37.08
C GLN A 39 -43.82 2.09 -36.52
N GLY A 40 -43.00 3.14 -36.53
CA GLY A 40 -43.38 4.47 -36.04
C GLY A 40 -43.38 4.63 -34.51
N ARG A 41 -43.08 3.58 -33.74
CA ARG A 41 -42.87 3.66 -32.28
C ARG A 41 -41.39 3.72 -31.94
N VAL A 42 -41.05 4.55 -30.95
CA VAL A 42 -39.69 4.74 -30.47
C VAL A 42 -39.53 4.09 -29.10
N TYR A 43 -38.51 3.25 -28.96
CA TYR A 43 -38.14 2.57 -27.74
C TYR A 43 -36.79 3.10 -27.26
N ARG A 44 -36.65 3.27 -25.94
CA ARG A 44 -35.43 3.79 -25.31
C ARG A 44 -34.94 2.83 -24.24
N SER A 45 -33.63 2.69 -24.13
CA SER A 45 -33.01 2.03 -22.98
C SER A 45 -33.06 2.95 -21.75
N PRO A 46 -32.73 2.42 -20.56
CA PRO A 46 -32.30 3.23 -19.44
C PRO A 46 -31.07 4.09 -19.79
N HIS A 47 -30.81 5.10 -18.95
CA HIS A 47 -29.62 5.93 -19.05
C HIS A 47 -28.41 5.17 -18.50
N TYR A 48 -27.34 5.12 -19.28
CA TYR A 48 -26.02 4.68 -18.88
C TYR A 48 -25.24 5.91 -18.45
N MET A 49 -24.71 5.93 -17.23
CA MET A 49 -23.85 7.00 -16.74
C MET A 49 -22.39 6.66 -16.98
N VAL A 50 -21.61 7.64 -17.46
CA VAL A 50 -20.16 7.52 -17.64
C VAL A 50 -19.48 8.08 -16.41
N HIS A 51 -18.75 7.23 -15.70
CA HIS A 51 -17.88 7.65 -14.60
C HIS A 51 -16.43 7.62 -15.09
N PHE A 52 -15.83 8.80 -15.24
CA PHE A 52 -14.42 8.91 -15.59
C PHE A 52 -13.58 8.65 -14.35
N THR A 53 -12.65 7.70 -14.45
CA THR A 53 -11.68 7.41 -13.39
C THR A 53 -10.29 7.76 -13.87
N GLY A 54 -9.43 8.26 -12.97
CA GLY A 54 -8.01 8.36 -13.23
C GLY A 54 -7.40 6.99 -13.53
N SER A 55 -6.23 7.00 -14.17
CA SER A 55 -5.48 5.77 -14.52
C SER A 55 -4.04 5.79 -13.99
N GLN A 56 -3.54 6.93 -13.52
CA GLN A 56 -2.15 7.05 -13.10
C GLN A 56 -1.97 6.67 -11.62
N LEU A 57 -1.03 5.74 -11.37
CA LEU A 57 -0.47 5.45 -10.05
C LEU A 57 0.98 5.97 -10.05
N TYR A 58 1.22 7.04 -9.29
CA TYR A 58 2.48 7.77 -9.27
C TYR A 58 3.53 7.10 -8.39
N ASP A 59 3.16 6.76 -7.16
CA ASP A 59 4.10 6.19 -6.17
C ASP A 59 3.36 5.32 -5.14
N VAL A 60 4.09 4.38 -4.55
CA VAL A 60 3.62 3.52 -3.45
C VAL A 60 4.73 3.42 -2.41
N LYS A 61 4.39 3.59 -1.13
CA LYS A 61 5.33 3.50 -0.02
C LYS A 61 4.78 2.67 1.12
N LEU A 62 5.65 1.98 1.82
CA LEU A 62 5.35 1.22 3.03
C LEU A 62 6.15 1.81 4.19
N TYR A 63 5.45 2.26 5.21
CA TYR A 63 6.02 2.88 6.40
C TYR A 63 5.80 2.04 7.65
N PRO A 64 6.82 1.86 8.50
CA PRO A 64 8.23 2.25 8.30
C PRO A 64 8.90 1.50 7.12
N GLU A 65 9.87 2.14 6.46
CA GLU A 65 10.62 1.55 5.34
C GLU A 65 11.61 0.47 5.82
N ASP A 66 12.21 0.70 6.98
CA ASP A 66 13.12 -0.25 7.64
C ASP A 66 12.36 -1.33 8.41
N SER A 67 13.09 -2.38 8.83
CA SER A 67 12.55 -3.43 9.69
C SER A 67 12.12 -2.87 11.05
N VAL A 68 11.01 -3.36 11.56
CA VAL A 68 10.44 -2.96 12.84
C VAL A 68 10.75 -4.02 13.89
N GLU A 69 11.39 -3.62 14.98
CA GLU A 69 11.56 -4.46 16.17
C GLU A 69 10.57 -3.99 17.25
N LEU A 70 9.98 -4.93 17.98
CA LEU A 70 9.00 -4.69 19.03
C LEU A 70 9.19 -5.70 20.18
N ILE A 71 8.61 -5.40 21.33
CA ILE A 71 8.42 -6.33 22.45
C ILE A 71 6.97 -6.85 22.44
N MET A 72 6.77 -8.09 22.90
CA MET A 72 5.45 -8.66 23.09
C MET A 72 4.53 -7.70 23.86
N GLY A 73 3.31 -7.52 23.36
CA GLY A 73 2.31 -6.61 23.92
C GLY A 73 2.37 -5.18 23.40
N GLU A 74 3.40 -4.79 22.67
CA GLU A 74 3.44 -3.48 21.99
C GLU A 74 2.49 -3.43 20.79
N ALA A 75 2.15 -2.22 20.35
CA ALA A 75 1.32 -2.01 19.18
C ALA A 75 2.18 -1.89 17.91
N LEU A 76 1.89 -2.71 16.90
CA LEU A 76 2.44 -2.57 15.55
C LEU A 76 1.49 -1.71 14.71
N THR A 77 2.03 -0.73 13.99
CA THR A 77 1.29 0.01 12.95
C THR A 77 2.15 0.11 11.70
N LEU A 78 1.61 -0.41 10.60
CA LEU A 78 2.21 -0.30 9.26
C LEU A 78 1.28 0.51 8.37
N ASN A 79 1.81 1.48 7.63
CA ASN A 79 1.04 2.29 6.71
C ASN A 79 1.53 2.11 5.27
N CYS A 80 0.66 1.63 4.41
CA CYS A 80 0.91 1.53 2.98
C CYS A 80 0.17 2.64 2.25
N THR A 81 0.92 3.57 1.67
CA THR A 81 0.41 4.79 1.04
C THR A 81 0.63 4.73 -0.46
N ALA A 82 -0.44 4.88 -1.24
CA ALA A 82 -0.38 5.02 -2.70
C ALA A 82 -0.78 6.45 -3.10
N THR A 83 0.04 7.08 -3.92
CA THR A 83 -0.25 8.38 -4.53
C THR A 83 -0.78 8.16 -5.94
N VAL A 84 -2.05 8.50 -6.18
CA VAL A 84 -2.79 8.22 -7.42
C VAL A 84 -3.43 9.48 -8.00
N GLU A 85 -3.75 9.43 -9.29
CA GLU A 85 -4.62 10.42 -9.93
C GLU A 85 -6.00 10.47 -9.26
N PHE A 86 -6.70 11.61 -9.40
CA PHE A 86 -8.06 11.75 -8.89
C PHE A 86 -8.99 10.66 -9.46
N ASP A 87 -9.88 10.15 -8.62
CA ASP A 87 -10.87 9.10 -8.94
C ASP A 87 -10.29 7.77 -9.48
N MET A 88 -8.98 7.58 -9.40
CA MET A 88 -8.32 6.35 -9.82
C MET A 88 -8.60 5.22 -8.80
N PRO A 89 -9.11 4.04 -9.21
CA PRO A 89 -9.39 2.94 -8.29
C PRO A 89 -8.11 2.22 -7.85
N VAL A 90 -7.92 2.08 -6.54
CA VAL A 90 -6.80 1.32 -5.95
C VAL A 90 -7.33 0.39 -4.87
N LYS A 91 -6.82 -0.84 -4.86
CA LYS A 91 -7.14 -1.85 -3.85
C LYS A 91 -5.86 -2.26 -3.14
N PHE A 92 -5.91 -2.31 -1.81
CA PHE A 92 -4.82 -2.81 -0.99
C PHE A 92 -5.11 -4.23 -0.50
N GLN A 93 -4.07 -5.05 -0.42
CA GLN A 93 -4.14 -6.38 0.14
C GLN A 93 -2.90 -6.66 0.97
N TRP A 94 -3.11 -7.09 2.22
CA TRP A 94 -2.03 -7.44 3.14
C TRP A 94 -1.78 -8.95 3.18
N SER A 95 -0.51 -9.31 3.26
CA SER A 95 -0.02 -10.66 3.59
C SER A 95 0.88 -10.57 4.81
N TYR A 96 0.66 -11.41 5.81
CA TYR A 96 1.42 -11.42 7.06
C TYR A 96 1.29 -12.79 7.76
N PRO A 97 2.25 -13.19 8.61
CA PRO A 97 2.33 -14.54 9.20
C PRO A 97 1.08 -14.97 9.96
N GLY A 98 0.43 -14.03 10.66
CA GLY A 98 -0.76 -14.26 11.48
C GLY A 98 -2.10 -14.26 10.75
N LYS A 99 -2.16 -14.06 9.42
CA LYS A 99 -3.44 -13.82 8.72
C LYS A 99 -4.49 -14.94 8.83
N GLN A 100 -4.06 -16.18 9.04
CA GLN A 100 -4.93 -17.36 9.20
C GLN A 100 -5.33 -17.63 10.65
N MET A 101 -4.62 -17.02 11.61
CA MET A 101 -4.85 -17.14 13.04
C MET A 101 -5.67 -15.90 13.45
N ASN A 102 -6.60 -16.01 14.39
CA ASN A 102 -7.50 -14.90 14.78
C ASN A 102 -6.77 -13.76 15.54
N SER A 103 -5.59 -13.33 15.08
CA SER A 103 -4.96 -12.09 15.52
C SER A 103 -5.92 -10.95 15.23
N THR A 104 -6.28 -10.17 16.26
CA THR A 104 -7.10 -8.96 16.11
C THR A 104 -6.29 -7.91 15.36
N VAL A 105 -6.33 -7.99 14.03
CA VAL A 105 -5.73 -7.02 13.12
C VAL A 105 -6.82 -6.08 12.66
N ASP A 106 -6.60 -4.79 12.86
CA ASP A 106 -7.45 -3.74 12.30
C ASP A 106 -6.82 -3.23 11.00
N ILE A 107 -7.62 -3.12 9.94
CA ILE A 107 -7.19 -2.59 8.66
C ILE A 107 -8.12 -1.44 8.28
N VAL A 108 -7.55 -0.23 8.30
CA VAL A 108 -8.29 0.99 7.98
C VAL A 108 -7.82 1.52 6.63
N HIS A 109 -8.76 1.83 5.76
CA HIS A 109 -8.49 2.50 4.49
C HIS A 109 -8.89 3.97 4.58
N LYS A 110 -8.01 4.85 4.11
CA LYS A 110 -8.29 6.30 4.04
C LYS A 110 -7.99 6.81 2.64
N ARG A 111 -8.74 7.83 2.23
CA ARG A 111 -8.43 8.61 1.04
C ARG A 111 -8.42 10.08 1.40
N ASN A 112 -7.34 10.75 1.02
CA ASN A 112 -7.19 12.18 1.18
C ASN A 112 -6.94 12.81 -0.19
N SER A 113 -7.86 13.66 -0.63
CA SER A 113 -7.72 14.38 -1.89
C SER A 113 -6.86 15.62 -1.64
N LEU A 114 -5.64 15.62 -2.18
CA LEU A 114 -4.70 16.74 -2.09
C LEU A 114 -4.79 17.59 -3.37
N SER A 115 -4.01 18.67 -3.44
CA SER A 115 -4.10 19.65 -4.53
C SER A 115 -3.71 19.10 -5.92
N ARG A 116 -2.91 18.03 -5.98
CA ARG A 116 -2.37 17.46 -7.24
C ARG A 116 -2.69 16.00 -7.47
N PHE A 117 -3.05 15.27 -6.43
CA PHE A 117 -3.24 13.83 -6.44
C PHE A 117 -4.12 13.41 -5.26
N THR A 118 -4.59 12.17 -5.29
CA THR A 118 -5.22 11.53 -4.14
C THR A 118 -4.22 10.62 -3.45
N GLU A 119 -4.08 10.80 -2.15
CA GLU A 119 -3.35 9.88 -1.29
C GLU A 119 -4.33 8.82 -0.78
N ALA A 120 -4.03 7.55 -1.04
CA ALA A 120 -4.82 6.42 -0.59
C ALA A 120 -3.97 5.59 0.37
N ASP A 121 -4.44 5.45 1.61
CA ASP A 121 -3.73 4.72 2.66
C ASP A 121 -4.44 3.41 2.99
N SER A 122 -3.63 2.40 3.32
CA SER A 122 -4.06 1.22 4.06
C SER A 122 -3.18 1.06 5.28
N ILE A 123 -3.80 1.20 6.45
CA ILE A 123 -3.11 1.14 7.74
C ILE A 123 -3.46 -0.19 8.39
N LEU A 124 -2.46 -1.02 8.62
CA LEU A 124 -2.56 -2.27 9.36
C LEU A 124 -2.09 -2.03 10.79
N THR A 125 -2.94 -2.35 11.77
CA THR A 125 -2.62 -2.20 13.19
C THR A 125 -2.87 -3.50 13.94
N ILE A 126 -1.88 -3.92 14.73
CA ILE A 126 -1.99 -5.00 15.72
C ILE A 126 -1.78 -4.36 17.09
N GLN A 127 -2.81 -4.36 17.93
CA GLN A 127 -2.78 -3.61 19.20
C GLN A 127 -1.82 -4.20 20.25
N SER A 128 -1.64 -5.52 20.21
CA SER A 128 -0.78 -6.25 21.15
C SER A 128 -0.13 -7.40 20.39
N VAL A 129 1.11 -7.20 19.95
CA VAL A 129 1.85 -8.20 19.17
C VAL A 129 2.29 -9.40 20.01
N ASN A 130 2.36 -10.56 19.37
CA ASN A 130 2.95 -11.79 19.91
C ASN A 130 4.22 -12.14 19.13
N VAL A 131 5.10 -12.96 19.72
CA VAL A 131 6.30 -13.51 19.05
C VAL A 131 5.92 -14.24 17.74
N THR A 132 4.76 -14.87 17.69
CA THR A 132 4.23 -15.53 16.47
C THR A 132 3.90 -14.56 15.34
N ASP A 133 3.75 -13.26 15.62
CA ASP A 133 3.51 -12.23 14.60
C ASP A 133 4.81 -11.80 13.89
N THR A 134 5.97 -12.32 14.33
CA THR A 134 7.27 -12.13 13.68
C THR A 134 7.25 -12.68 12.26
N GLY A 135 7.68 -11.88 11.30
CA GLY A 135 7.84 -12.29 9.91
C GLY A 135 7.72 -11.13 8.93
N THR A 136 7.53 -11.48 7.67
CA THR A 136 7.44 -10.49 6.58
C THR A 136 6.00 -10.03 6.38
N TYR A 137 5.81 -8.72 6.39
CA TYR A 137 4.53 -8.07 6.12
C TYR A 137 4.59 -7.45 4.73
N THR A 138 3.67 -7.86 3.85
CA THR A 138 3.62 -7.39 2.47
C THR A 138 2.31 -6.65 2.21
N CYS A 139 2.41 -5.43 1.68
CA CYS A 139 1.30 -4.68 1.13
C CYS A 139 1.33 -4.78 -0.41
N SER A 140 0.29 -5.39 -0.97
CA SER A 140 0.02 -5.42 -2.40
C SER A 140 -0.94 -4.30 -2.78
N THR A 141 -0.45 -3.36 -3.57
CA THR A 141 -1.22 -2.25 -4.13
C THR A 141 -1.63 -2.59 -5.55
N ILE A 142 -2.92 -2.82 -5.73
CA ILE A 142 -3.52 -3.31 -6.98
C ILE A 142 -4.24 -2.14 -7.67
N SER A 143 -3.81 -1.88 -8.90
CA SER A 143 -4.45 -0.95 -9.85
C SER A 143 -5.03 -1.70 -11.04
N VAL A 144 -5.67 -0.99 -11.98
CA VAL A 144 -6.27 -1.59 -13.18
C VAL A 144 -5.24 -2.36 -14.02
N ASP A 145 -4.03 -1.83 -14.16
CA ASP A 145 -3.02 -2.37 -15.09
C ASP A 145 -1.81 -3.01 -14.41
N LYS A 146 -1.58 -2.71 -13.12
CA LYS A 146 -0.39 -3.16 -12.37
C LYS A 146 -0.69 -3.51 -10.93
N THR A 147 0.10 -4.42 -10.37
CA THR A 147 0.19 -4.70 -8.94
C THR A 147 1.61 -4.41 -8.47
N LEU A 148 1.73 -3.68 -7.35
CA LEU A 148 3.01 -3.36 -6.73
C LEU A 148 3.03 -3.90 -5.30
N ASP A 149 4.04 -4.71 -5.00
CA ASP A 149 4.21 -5.34 -3.69
C ASP A 149 5.38 -4.70 -2.96
N LEU A 150 5.13 -4.17 -1.76
CA LEU A 150 6.16 -3.71 -0.84
C LEU A 150 6.14 -4.56 0.42
N ALA A 151 7.31 -4.84 0.96
CA ALA A 151 7.45 -5.70 2.14
C ALA A 151 8.40 -5.10 3.17
N THR A 152 8.10 -5.30 4.45
CA THR A 152 8.99 -5.01 5.57
C THR A 152 9.05 -6.20 6.52
N GLN A 153 10.16 -6.30 7.26
CA GLN A 153 10.35 -7.34 8.27
C GLN A 153 9.94 -6.82 9.65
N VAL A 154 9.10 -7.58 10.35
CA VAL A 154 8.74 -7.32 11.74
C VAL A 154 9.34 -8.41 12.63
N ILE A 155 9.98 -8.00 13.72
CA ILE A 155 10.61 -8.87 14.69
C ILE A 155 10.02 -8.54 16.07
N VAL A 156 9.41 -9.54 16.69
CA VAL A 156 8.81 -9.39 18.03
C VAL A 156 9.60 -10.22 19.03
N HIS A 157 10.19 -9.53 20.00
CA HIS A 157 10.92 -10.12 21.11
C HIS A 157 9.98 -10.43 22.28
N ASP A 158 10.18 -11.56 22.96
CA ASP A 158 9.38 -11.94 24.14
C ASP A 158 9.54 -10.94 25.30
N LYS A 159 10.75 -10.41 25.48
CA LYS A 159 11.10 -9.44 26.52
C LYS A 159 12.29 -8.58 26.10
N PRO A 160 12.50 -7.42 26.74
CA PRO A 160 13.72 -6.63 26.57
C PRO A 160 14.97 -7.46 26.85
N PHE A 161 16.04 -7.20 26.10
CA PHE A 161 17.31 -7.90 26.30
C PHE A 161 18.51 -6.98 26.10
N ILE A 162 19.61 -7.35 26.73
CA ILE A 162 20.94 -6.82 26.47
C ILE A 162 21.94 -7.97 26.52
N SER A 163 22.77 -8.06 25.51
CA SER A 163 23.84 -9.04 25.39
C SER A 163 25.12 -8.31 25.02
N LEU A 164 26.14 -8.46 25.86
CA LEU A 164 27.48 -7.93 25.64
C LEU A 164 28.40 -9.08 25.27
N ASP A 165 29.06 -8.97 24.12
CA ASP A 165 30.03 -9.94 23.64
C ASP A 165 31.38 -9.28 23.38
N TYR A 166 32.46 -9.92 23.84
CA TYR A 166 33.83 -9.41 23.70
C TYR A 166 34.50 -10.09 22.50
N ARG A 167 34.84 -9.32 21.45
CA ARG A 167 35.48 -9.92 20.27
C ARG A 167 36.85 -10.53 20.56
N SER A 168 37.56 -10.01 21.56
CA SER A 168 38.94 -10.39 21.90
C SER A 168 39.08 -10.94 23.32
N GLY A 169 37.95 -11.29 23.95
CA GLY A 169 37.90 -11.67 25.36
C GLY A 169 37.94 -10.47 26.31
N PRO A 170 37.82 -10.72 27.63
CA PRO A 170 37.74 -9.67 28.64
C PRO A 170 39.10 -9.04 28.98
N VAL A 171 40.20 -9.59 28.45
CA VAL A 171 41.56 -9.14 28.75
C VAL A 171 42.10 -8.32 27.59
N ILE A 172 42.59 -7.13 27.89
CA ILE A 172 43.25 -6.26 26.93
C ILE A 172 44.70 -6.10 27.36
N GLU A 173 45.61 -6.49 26.48
CA GLU A 173 47.04 -6.25 26.65
C GLU A 173 47.41 -4.90 26.03
N ALA A 174 48.11 -4.05 26.78
CA ALA A 174 48.56 -2.74 26.33
C ALA A 174 50.07 -2.59 26.62
N THR A 175 50.83 -2.08 25.66
CA THR A 175 52.29 -1.90 25.80
C THR A 175 52.64 -0.48 26.24
N LEU A 176 53.71 -0.33 27.05
CA LEU A 176 54.22 0.97 27.46
C LEU A 176 54.62 1.81 26.22
N GLY A 177 54.11 3.03 26.09
CA GLY A 177 54.33 3.90 24.92
C GLY A 177 53.29 3.76 23.80
N GLN A 178 52.32 2.85 23.93
CA GLN A 178 51.20 2.74 23.00
C GLN A 178 50.30 3.98 23.11
N LYS A 179 50.09 4.69 21.98
CA LYS A 179 49.34 5.96 21.94
C LYS A 179 47.82 5.80 22.10
N SER A 180 47.27 4.66 21.72
CA SER A 180 45.83 4.34 21.87
C SER A 180 45.59 2.84 21.80
N PHE A 181 44.51 2.38 22.41
CA PHE A 181 43.98 1.01 22.26
C PHE A 181 42.48 1.09 21.92
N LYS A 182 41.94 0.03 21.31
CA LYS A 182 40.53 -0.06 20.94
C LYS A 182 39.86 -1.17 21.72
N LEU A 183 38.78 -0.83 22.44
CA LEU A 183 37.93 -1.81 23.10
C LEU A 183 36.85 -2.27 22.13
N LEU A 184 36.84 -3.56 21.80
CA LEU A 184 35.92 -4.13 20.81
C LEU A 184 34.81 -4.93 21.51
N ALA A 185 33.84 -4.20 22.08
CA ALA A 185 32.61 -4.78 22.61
C ALA A 185 31.50 -4.77 21.54
N LYS A 186 30.78 -5.88 21.41
CA LYS A 186 29.57 -6.00 20.60
C LYS A 186 28.37 -5.99 21.54
N VAL A 187 27.56 -4.95 21.48
CA VAL A 187 26.30 -4.85 22.22
C VAL A 187 25.16 -5.24 21.28
N SER A 188 24.31 -6.17 21.69
CA SER A 188 23.03 -6.47 21.05
C SER A 188 21.93 -6.28 22.09
N ALA A 189 21.03 -5.34 21.86
CA ALA A 189 20.01 -4.99 22.82
C ALA A 189 18.78 -4.41 22.13
N TYR A 190 17.62 -4.71 22.71
CA TYR A 190 16.36 -4.07 22.38
C TYR A 190 15.55 -3.84 23.67
N PRO A 191 14.98 -2.64 23.91
CA PRO A 191 15.07 -1.43 23.08
C PRO A 191 16.50 -0.86 23.02
N ARG A 192 16.71 0.20 22.24
CA ARG A 192 18.01 0.84 22.09
C ARG A 192 18.59 1.21 23.47
N PRO A 193 19.79 0.69 23.85
CA PRO A 193 20.37 0.94 25.15
C PRO A 193 21.00 2.34 25.22
N ASP A 194 21.11 2.88 26.43
CA ASP A 194 21.98 4.02 26.72
C ASP A 194 23.41 3.51 26.98
N ILE A 195 24.41 4.14 26.35
CA ILE A 195 25.81 3.70 26.40
C ILE A 195 26.65 4.83 26.99
N GLN A 196 27.30 4.56 28.11
CA GLN A 196 28.26 5.44 28.77
C GLN A 196 29.63 4.76 28.83
N TRP A 197 30.70 5.54 28.64
CA TRP A 197 32.10 5.10 28.63
C TRP A 197 32.88 5.71 29.79
#